data_AF-A0A5D4MHX4-F1
#
_entry.id   AF-A0A5D4MHX4-F1
#
_cell.length_a   1.000
_cell.length_b   1.000
_cell.length_c   1.000
_cell.angle_alpha   90.00
_cell.angle_beta   90.00
_cell.angle_gamma   90.00
#
_symmetry.space_group_name_H-M   'P 1'
#
loop_
_entity.id
_entity.type
_entity.pdbx_description
1 polymer ?
#
loop_
_entity_poly.entity_id
_entity_poly.type
_entity_poly.pdbx_seq_one_letter_code
_entity_poly.pdbx_strand_id
1 'polypeptide(L)' 'MKKELWYFQDKEVFIYTLIGFQEPGGYGEVHIRSKTETIHIFRGYDRRKVLKEARREMEILLRDQTTERI' A
#
# COMPACT_ATOMS: atom_id res chain seq x y z
N MET A 1 -9.18 12.09 6.55
CA MET A 1 -9.48 10.71 6.99
C MET A 1 -8.25 9.84 6.81
N LYS A 2 -7.88 9.06 7.83
CA LYS A 2 -6.84 8.04 7.78
C LYS A 2 -7.51 6.66 7.93
N LYS A 3 -7.16 5.70 7.10
CA LYS A 3 -7.59 4.29 7.21
C LYS A 3 -6.37 3.38 7.12
N GLU A 4 -6.32 2.37 7.96
CA GLU A 4 -5.26 1.36 7.96
C GLU A 4 -5.84 -0.02 7.69
N LEU A 5 -5.15 -0.79 6.85
CA LEU A 5 -5.39 -2.20 6.61
C LEU A 5 -4.11 -2.96 6.88
N TRP A 6 -4.21 -4.02 7.67
CA TRP A 6 -3.10 -4.88 8.05
C TRP A 6 -3.21 -6.17 7.27
N TYR A 7 -2.14 -6.52 6.56
CA TYR A 7 -2.06 -7.73 5.76
C TYR A 7 -1.00 -8.64 6.35
N PHE A 8 -1.41 -9.85 6.74
CA PHE A 8 -0.56 -10.85 7.35
C PHE A 8 -0.37 -11.99 6.36
N GLN A 9 0.88 -12.29 5.99
CA GLN A 9 1.22 -13.44 5.17
C GLN A 9 2.46 -14.13 5.75
N ASP A 10 2.30 -15.40 6.12
CA ASP A 10 3.31 -16.19 6.83
C ASP A 10 3.88 -15.48 8.06
N LYS A 11 5.12 -14.97 7.97
CA LYS A 11 5.83 -14.27 9.06
C LYS A 11 5.90 -12.75 8.84
N GLU A 12 5.41 -12.29 7.70
CA GLU A 12 5.49 -10.90 7.27
C GLU A 12 4.17 -10.17 7.52
N VAL A 13 4.30 -8.89 7.84
CA VAL A 13 3.15 -8.00 8.06
C VAL A 13 3.37 -6.74 7.24
N PHE A 14 2.44 -6.51 6.32
CA PHE A 14 2.37 -5.29 5.53
C PHE A 14 1.24 -4.40 6.07
N ILE A 15 1.55 -3.14 6.30
CA ILE A 15 0.60 -2.13 6.75
C ILE A 15 0.33 -1.20 5.58
N TYR A 16 -0.92 -1.17 5.16
CA TYR A 16 -1.43 -0.31 4.10
C TYR A 16 -2.20 0.85 4.73
N THR A 17 -1.64 2.06 4.66
CA THR A 17 -2.25 3.28 5.20
C THR A 17 -2.77 4.16 4.08
N LEU A 18 -4.07 4.43 4.06
CA LEU A 18 -4.71 5.42 3.20
C LEU A 18 -4.91 6.73 3.97
N ILE A 19 -4.42 7.84 3.41
CA ILE A 19 -4.57 9.18 3.98
C ILE A 19 -5.21 10.09 2.92
N GLY A 20 -6.22 10.88 3.29
CA GLY A 20 -6.83 11.85 2.39
C GLY A 20 -8.01 11.28 1.58
N PHE A 21 -8.16 11.73 0.33
CA PHE A 21 -9.29 11.42 -0.57
C PHE A 21 -10.69 11.70 0.01
N GLN A 22 -10.80 12.80 0.76
CA GLN A 22 -12.02 13.15 1.49
C GLN A 22 -13.10 13.71 0.57
N GLU A 23 -12.68 14.34 -0.53
CA GLU A 23 -13.54 15.01 -1.50
C GLU A 23 -13.22 14.52 -2.92
N PRO A 24 -14.17 14.62 -3.87
CA PRO A 24 -13.88 14.39 -5.28
C PRO A 24 -12.74 15.30 -5.74
N GLY A 25 -11.66 14.72 -6.25
CA GLY A 25 -10.46 15.45 -6.64
C GLY A 25 -9.56 15.90 -5.48
N GLY A 26 -9.83 15.48 -4.24
CA GLY A 26 -8.98 15.76 -3.09
C GLY A 26 -7.67 14.97 -3.14
N TYR A 27 -6.58 15.60 -2.70
CA TYR A 27 -5.27 14.96 -2.58
C TYR A 27 -5.32 13.79 -1.59
N GLY A 28 -4.60 12.72 -1.91
CA GLY A 28 -4.45 11.59 -1.01
C GLY A 28 -3.18 10.80 -1.25
N GLU A 29 -2.90 9.96 -0.28
CA GLU A 29 -1.68 9.17 -0.20
C GLU A 29 -2.01 7.74 0.23
N VAL A 30 -1.18 6.84 -0.24
CA VAL A 30 -1.15 5.44 0.16
C VAL A 30 0.26 5.09 0.58
N HIS A 31 0.43 4.64 1.81
CA HIS A 31 1.71 4.18 2.33
C HIS A 31 1.67 2.66 2.47
N ILE A 32 2.70 1.99 1.96
CA ILE A 32 2.93 0.55 2.17
C ILE A 32 4.15 0.43 3.07
N ARG A 33 4.01 -0.24 4.20
CA ARG A 33 5.05 -0.38 5.22
C ARG A 33 5.22 -1.83 5.63
N SER A 34 6.43 -2.24 5.95
CA SER A 34 6.67 -3.45 6.76
C SER A 34 6.53 -3.09 8.25
N LYS A 35 6.82 -4.04 9.15
CA LYS A 35 6.92 -3.76 10.59
C LYS A 35 8.01 -2.74 10.93
N THR A 36 9.06 -2.63 10.11
CA THR A 36 10.29 -1.91 10.45
C THR A 36 10.48 -0.63 9.64
N GLU A 37 9.93 -0.55 8.43
CA GLU A 37 10.16 0.59 7.55
C GLU A 37 9.00 0.88 6.59
N THR A 38 8.97 2.11 6.07
CA THR A 38 8.09 2.47 4.96
C THR A 38 8.76 2.06 3.66
N ILE A 39 8.09 1.21 2.89
CA ILE A 39 8.62 0.64 1.65
C ILE A 39 8.29 1.60 0.50
N HIS A 40 7.01 1.98 0.37
CA HIS A 40 6.54 2.83 -0.72
C HIS A 40 5.48 3.84 -0.28
N ILE A 41 5.47 4.99 -0.97
CA ILE A 41 4.46 6.03 -0.83
C ILE A 41 3.95 6.42 -2.22
N PHE A 42 2.65 6.26 -2.45
CA PHE A 42 1.95 6.71 -3.65
C PHE A 42 1.09 7.91 -3.29
N ARG A 43 1.08 8.93 -4.14
CA ARG A 43 0.37 10.20 -3.87
C ARG A 43 -0.20 10.83 -5.12
N GLY A 44 -1.34 11.49 -4.97
CA GLY A 44 -1.96 12.23 -6.07
C GLY A 44 -3.41 12.59 -5.81
N TYR A 45 -3.98 13.32 -6.77
CA TYR A 45 -5.39 13.76 -6.75
C TYR A 45 -6.34 12.72 -7.37
N ASP A 46 -5.84 11.86 -8.27
CA ASP A 46 -6.63 10.76 -8.82
C ASP A 46 -6.58 9.55 -7.90
N ARG A 47 -7.63 9.42 -7.09
CA ARG A 47 -7.82 8.28 -6.17
C ARG A 47 -7.70 6.93 -6.86
N ARG A 48 -8.28 6.76 -8.05
CA ARG A 48 -8.30 5.46 -8.73
C ARG A 48 -6.91 5.09 -9.20
N LYS A 49 -6.16 6.06 -9.72
CA LYS A 49 -4.77 5.86 -10.15
C LYS A 49 -3.87 5.50 -8.98
N VAL A 50 -3.91 6.29 -7.89
CA VAL A 50 -3.09 6.07 -6.70
C VAL A 50 -3.36 4.70 -6.06
N LEU A 51 -4.63 4.32 -5.91
CA LEU A 51 -4.99 3.00 -5.37
C LEU A 51 -4.57 1.85 -6.29
N LYS A 52 -4.64 2.03 -7.61
CA LYS A 52 -4.24 1.00 -8.59
C LYS A 52 -2.74 0.74 -8.55
N GLU A 53 -1.93 1.81 -8.49
CA GLU A 53 -0.46 1.70 -8.39
C GLU A 53 -0.05 1.03 -7.08
N ALA A 54 -0.62 1.45 -5.95
CA ALA A 54 -0.31 0.85 -4.67
C ALA A 54 -0.73 -0.62 -4.58
N ARG A 55 -1.88 -0.99 -5.15
CA ARG A 55 -2.30 -2.39 -5.24
C ARG A 55 -1.33 -3.23 -6.06
N ARG A 56 -0.87 -2.70 -7.20
CA ARG A 56 0.09 -3.40 -8.07
C ARG A 56 1.39 -3.68 -7.31
N GLU A 57 1.92 -2.72 -6.57
CA GLU A 57 3.14 -2.98 -5.79
C GLU A 57 2.92 -3.95 -4.64
N MET A 58 1.77 -3.90 -3.98
CA MET A 58 1.45 -4.91 -2.99
C MET A 58 1.47 -6.31 -3.63
N GLU A 59 0.86 -6.51 -4.79
CA GLU A 59 0.88 -7.80 -5.49
C GLU A 59 2.30 -8.25 -5.89
N ILE A 60 3.21 -7.33 -6.23
CA ILE A 60 4.62 -7.63 -6.54
C ILE A 60 5.36 -8.06 -5.27
N LEU A 61 5.28 -7.26 -4.21
CA LEU A 61 5.92 -7.54 -2.92
C LEU A 61 5.51 -8.92 -2.36
N LEU A 62 4.24 -9.31 -2.54
CA LEU A 62 3.76 -10.62 -2.12
C LEU A 62 4.23 -11.77 -3.04
N ARG A 63 4.44 -11.51 -4.34
CA ARG A 63 4.92 -12.51 -5.32
C ARG A 63 6.42 -12.77 -5.19
N ASP A 64 7.22 -11.73 -5.02
CA ASP A 64 8.68 -11.85 -4.92
C ASP A 64 9.06 -12.71 -3.70
N GLN A 65 8.33 -12.57 -2.59
CA GLN A 65 8.47 -13.44 -1.42
C GLN A 65 8.12 -14.92 -1.67
N THR A 66 7.29 -15.20 -2.67
CA THR A 66 6.94 -16.58 -3.03
C THR A 66 8.03 -17.23 -3.89
N THR A 67 8.84 -16.42 -4.58
CA THR A 67 9.85 -16.89 -5.54
C THR A 67 11.20 -17.17 -4.88
N GLU A 68 11.55 -16.49 -3.78
CA GLU A 68 12.77 -16.77 -2.99
C GLU A 68 12.71 -18.10 -2.20
N ARG A 69 11.61 -18.85 -2.28
CA ARG A 69 11.41 -20.11 -1.52
C ARG A 69 11.57 -21.40 -2.33
N ILE A 70 12.21 -21.38 -3.50
CA ILE A 70 12.45 -22.57 -4.34
C ILE A 70 13.91 -23.00 -4.28
#